data_AF-A0A7W1BGZ4-F1
#
_entry.id   AF-A0A7W1BGZ4-F1
#
_cell.length_a   1.000
_cell.length_b   1.000
_cell.length_c   1.000
_cell.angle_alpha   90.00
_cell.angle_beta   90.00
_cell.angle_gamma   90.00
#
_symmetry.space_group_name_H-M   'P 1'
#
loop_
_entity.id
_entity.type
_entity.pdbx_description
1 polymer ?
#
loop_
_entity_poly.entity_id
_entity_poly.type
_entity_poly.pdbx_seq_one_letter_code
_entity_poly.pdbx_strand_id
1 'polypeptide(L)'
;WYTPSGRSVQRPPADAVGGAGNRLPGIQPSVLRTKAGRPVPDASGILPDLTVRASLRSDAERLLHGVLGDDFDRFRGSVAEFAADLRAEGGVSDESFQVTPAMRDTLFERVMEEGLPLPRETYDEAAFYVDEQLGYEIARELFGTESVVRRQAKADRQLQAALRLLRRTDSQQETLTAAIAAQASGRLR
;
A
#
# COMPACT_ATOMS: atom_id res chain seq x y z
N TRP A 1 -8.17 -10.87 -16.41
CA TRP A 1 -9.33 -11.65 -15.94
C TRP A 1 -10.47 -11.46 -16.89
N TYR A 2 -11.00 -12.57 -17.42
CA TYR A 2 -12.18 -12.60 -18.29
C TYR A 2 -13.38 -13.09 -17.48
N THR A 3 -14.55 -12.49 -17.67
CA THR A 3 -15.82 -13.03 -17.14
C THR A 3 -16.18 -14.33 -17.89
N PRO A 4 -17.08 -15.18 -17.35
CA PRO A 4 -17.59 -16.37 -18.05
C PRO A 4 -18.20 -16.08 -19.43
N SER A 5 -18.59 -14.82 -19.70
CA SER A 5 -19.02 -14.33 -21.01
C SER A 5 -17.88 -13.95 -21.97
N GLY A 6 -16.62 -14.25 -21.64
CA GLY A 6 -15.45 -13.97 -22.46
C GLY A 6 -15.02 -12.50 -22.52
N ARG A 7 -15.51 -11.64 -21.62
CA ARG A 7 -15.18 -10.21 -21.60
C ARG A 7 -14.09 -9.89 -20.59
N SER A 8 -13.10 -9.09 -20.98
CA SER A 8 -12.08 -8.60 -20.05
C SER A 8 -12.72 -7.69 -18.99
N VAL A 9 -12.37 -7.93 -17.74
CA VAL A 9 -12.76 -7.12 -16.57
C VAL A 9 -11.87 -5.87 -16.45
N GLN A 10 -10.68 -5.92 -17.05
CA GLN A 10 -9.70 -4.83 -17.01
C GLN A 10 -10.03 -3.78 -18.07
N ARG A 11 -9.72 -2.52 -17.77
CA ARG A 11 -9.78 -1.44 -18.76
C ARG A 11 -8.86 -1.80 -19.94
N PRO A 12 -9.35 -1.83 -21.18
CA PRO A 12 -8.49 -2.07 -22.32
C PRO A 12 -7.48 -0.92 -22.47
N PRO A 13 -6.23 -1.20 -22.88
CA PRO A 13 -5.28 -0.19 -23.33
C PRO A 13 -5.93 0.73 -24.37
N ALA A 14 -5.53 2.01 -24.41
CA ALA A 14 -6.18 2.99 -25.28
C ALA A 14 -6.17 2.57 -26.76
N ASP A 15 -5.10 1.92 -27.18
CA ASP A 15 -4.80 1.44 -28.53
C ASP A 15 -5.35 0.03 -28.83
N ALA A 16 -5.84 -0.72 -27.84
CA ALA A 16 -6.42 -2.04 -28.06
C ALA A 16 -7.76 -1.97 -28.81
N VAL A 17 -8.18 -3.06 -29.47
CA VAL A 17 -9.51 -3.18 -30.08
C VAL A 17 -10.58 -3.02 -28.99
N GLY A 18 -11.43 -1.99 -29.11
CA GLY A 18 -12.40 -1.62 -28.06
C GLY A 18 -11.84 -0.73 -26.94
N GLY A 19 -10.57 -0.35 -27.03
CA GLY A 19 -9.92 0.68 -26.22
C GLY A 19 -10.45 2.08 -26.55
N ALA A 20 -10.35 3.01 -25.60
CA ALA A 20 -10.89 4.37 -25.75
C ALA A 20 -10.26 5.14 -26.94
N GLY A 21 -9.00 4.85 -27.29
CA GLY A 21 -8.28 5.45 -28.42
C GLY A 21 -8.48 4.74 -29.76
N ASN A 22 -9.14 3.57 -29.78
CA ASN A 22 -9.42 2.79 -30.98
C ASN A 22 -10.93 2.70 -31.30
N ARG A 23 -11.73 3.60 -30.70
CA ARG A 23 -13.14 3.79 -31.07
C ARG A 23 -13.20 4.57 -32.38
N LEU A 24 -13.99 4.06 -33.33
CA LEU A 24 -14.39 4.86 -34.49
C LEU A 24 -15.11 6.14 -33.96
N PRO A 25 -14.77 7.34 -34.47
CA PRO A 25 -15.45 8.58 -34.11
C PRO A 25 -16.93 8.49 -34.52
N GLY A 26 -17.77 8.02 -33.58
CA GLY A 26 -19.17 7.68 -33.85
C GLY A 26 -19.77 6.71 -32.82
N ILE A 27 -18.96 5.88 -32.17
CA ILE A 27 -19.42 5.03 -31.06
C ILE A 27 -19.38 5.85 -29.77
N GLN A 28 -20.52 6.43 -29.40
CA GLN A 28 -20.65 7.11 -28.11
C GLN A 28 -20.47 6.09 -26.97
N PRO A 29 -19.77 6.44 -25.88
CA PRO A 29 -19.69 5.57 -24.71
C PRO A 29 -21.10 5.25 -24.20
N SER A 30 -21.45 3.97 -24.19
CA SER A 30 -22.72 3.52 -23.64
C SER A 30 -22.63 3.42 -22.11
N VAL A 31 -23.70 3.78 -21.42
CA VAL A 31 -23.81 3.55 -19.97
C VAL A 31 -24.61 2.28 -19.76
N LEU A 32 -23.92 1.23 -19.30
CA LEU A 32 -24.56 -0.02 -18.89
C LEU A 32 -25.18 0.14 -17.50
N ARG A 33 -26.13 -0.72 -17.14
CA ARG A 33 -26.70 -0.74 -15.79
C ARG A 33 -26.50 -2.10 -15.14
N THR A 34 -26.14 -2.10 -13.86
CA THR A 34 -26.16 -3.34 -13.06
C THR A 34 -27.60 -3.82 -12.85
N LYS A 35 -27.78 -5.05 -12.34
CA LYS A 35 -29.11 -5.56 -11.97
C LYS A 35 -29.86 -4.64 -10.99
N ALA A 36 -29.12 -3.91 -10.14
CA ALA A 36 -29.65 -2.93 -9.20
C ALA A 36 -29.77 -1.50 -9.79
N GLY A 37 -29.55 -1.32 -11.09
CA GLY A 37 -29.73 -0.04 -11.78
C GLY A 37 -28.54 0.94 -11.75
N ARG A 38 -27.42 0.58 -11.11
CA ARG A 38 -26.20 1.42 -11.02
C ARG A 38 -25.60 1.65 -12.42
N PRO A 39 -25.35 2.90 -12.84
CA PRO A 39 -24.70 3.18 -14.12
C PRO A 39 -23.23 2.74 -14.08
N VAL A 40 -22.80 2.01 -15.11
CA VAL A 40 -21.43 1.54 -15.31
C VAL A 40 -21.02 1.94 -16.72
N PRO A 41 -20.07 2.89 -16.89
CA PRO A 41 -19.60 3.25 -18.21
C PRO A 41 -18.97 2.05 -18.93
N ASP A 42 -19.29 1.91 -20.21
CA ASP A 42 -18.60 1.02 -21.15
C ASP A 42 -17.07 1.18 -21.04
N ALA A 43 -16.36 0.04 -21.02
CA ALA A 43 -14.90 -0.05 -21.00
C ALA A 43 -14.21 0.69 -19.83
N SER A 44 -14.92 1.01 -18.74
CA SER A 44 -14.32 1.67 -17.57
C SER A 44 -13.37 0.78 -16.77
N GLY A 45 -13.52 -0.55 -16.91
CA GLY A 45 -13.05 -1.54 -15.95
C GLY A 45 -13.95 -1.60 -14.70
N ILE A 46 -13.56 -2.38 -13.68
CA ILE A 46 -14.20 -2.32 -12.36
C ILE A 46 -13.91 -0.94 -11.74
N LEU A 47 -14.97 -0.16 -11.52
CA LEU A 47 -14.90 1.08 -10.76
C LEU A 47 -15.26 0.79 -9.30
N PRO A 48 -14.40 1.13 -8.33
CA PRO A 48 -14.70 0.92 -6.92
C PRO A 48 -15.79 1.90 -6.46
N ASP A 49 -16.67 1.43 -5.58
CA ASP A 49 -17.70 2.28 -4.94
C ASP A 49 -17.09 3.28 -3.94
N LEU A 50 -15.97 2.91 -3.33
CA LEU A 50 -15.16 3.77 -2.46
C LEU A 50 -13.71 3.66 -2.91
N THR A 51 -13.11 4.80 -3.27
CA THR A 51 -11.69 4.88 -3.58
C THR A 51 -10.94 5.27 -2.32
N VAL A 52 -10.26 4.30 -1.71
CA VAL A 52 -9.28 4.55 -0.65
C VAL A 52 -7.92 4.56 -1.30
N ARG A 53 -7.19 5.68 -1.20
CA ARG A 53 -5.82 5.72 -1.70
C ARG A 53 -4.96 4.81 -0.84
N ALA A 54 -4.15 3.96 -1.48
CA ALA A 54 -3.03 3.33 -0.80
C ALA A 54 -2.15 4.43 -0.17
N SER A 55 -1.38 4.09 0.87
CA SER A 55 -0.42 5.06 1.43
C SER A 55 0.41 5.63 0.29
N LEU A 56 0.46 6.96 0.18
CA LEU A 56 1.30 7.58 -0.84
C LEU A 56 2.74 7.20 -0.51
N ARG A 57 3.46 6.69 -1.51
CA ARG A 57 4.93 6.70 -1.48
C ARG A 57 5.32 8.14 -1.21
N SER A 58 5.78 8.45 0.02
CA SER A 58 5.93 9.83 0.44
C SER A 58 7.03 10.50 -0.39
N ASP A 59 7.01 11.82 -0.48
CA ASP A 59 8.06 12.56 -1.19
C ASP A 59 9.43 12.28 -0.55
N ALA A 60 9.45 12.12 0.78
CA ALA A 60 10.60 11.70 1.56
C ALA A 60 11.08 10.28 1.22
N GLU A 61 10.18 9.30 1.06
CA GLU A 61 10.56 7.95 0.61
C GLU A 61 11.16 8.00 -0.80
N ARG A 62 10.57 8.77 -1.72
CA ARG A 62 11.13 8.93 -3.07
C ARG A 62 12.50 9.59 -3.04
N LEU A 63 12.71 10.58 -2.18
CA LEU A 63 13.99 11.23 -1.98
C LEU A 63 15.03 10.24 -1.42
N LEU A 64 14.69 9.47 -0.39
CA LEU A 64 15.55 8.43 0.17
C LEU A 64 16.01 7.44 -0.90
N HIS A 65 15.07 6.93 -1.71
CA HIS A 65 15.38 6.06 -2.83
C HIS A 65 16.29 6.73 -3.87
N GLY A 66 16.04 8.02 -4.18
CA GLY A 66 16.82 8.78 -5.15
C GLY A 66 18.25 9.05 -4.68
N VAL A 67 18.43 9.30 -3.37
CA VAL A 67 19.75 9.53 -2.74
C VAL A 67 20.56 8.23 -2.71
N LEU A 68 19.94 7.11 -2.33
CA LEU A 68 20.62 5.84 -2.23
C LEU A 68 20.90 5.21 -3.60
N GLY A 69 20.01 5.37 -4.59
CA GLY A 69 20.23 4.84 -5.94
C GLY A 69 20.59 3.34 -5.92
N ASP A 70 21.77 3.01 -6.45
CA ASP A 70 22.29 1.64 -6.51
C ASP A 70 22.68 1.07 -5.12
N ASP A 71 22.92 1.93 -4.11
CA ASP A 71 23.20 1.52 -2.73
C ASP A 71 21.92 1.15 -1.95
N PHE A 72 20.73 1.21 -2.57
CA PHE A 72 19.48 0.92 -1.87
C PHE A 72 19.42 -0.52 -1.33
N ASP A 73 19.95 -1.49 -2.06
CA ASP A 73 19.99 -2.88 -1.59
C ASP A 73 20.95 -3.06 -0.41
N ARG A 74 22.02 -2.27 -0.33
CA ARG A 74 22.92 -2.25 0.83
C ARG A 74 22.21 -1.71 2.06
N PHE A 75 21.47 -0.61 1.92
CA PHE A 75 20.62 -0.08 3.00
C PHE A 75 19.63 -1.13 3.51
N ARG A 76 18.98 -1.90 2.62
CA ARG A 76 18.10 -3.01 3.04
C ARG A 76 18.86 -4.12 3.76
N GLY A 77 20.11 -4.38 3.35
CA GLY A 77 21.05 -5.24 4.07
C GLY A 77 21.27 -4.78 5.51
N SER A 78 21.62 -3.51 5.72
CA SER A 78 21.82 -2.94 7.06
C SER A 78 20.57 -3.05 7.94
N VAL A 79 19.37 -2.87 7.36
CA VAL A 79 18.09 -3.08 8.07
C VAL A 79 17.91 -4.53 8.51
N ALA A 80 18.22 -5.49 7.63
CA ALA A 80 18.12 -6.92 7.94
C ALA A 80 19.14 -7.35 9.00
N GLU A 81 20.39 -6.86 8.90
CA GLU A 81 21.44 -7.12 9.89
C GLU A 81 21.08 -6.54 11.25
N PHE A 82 20.52 -5.32 11.30
CA PHE A 82 19.99 -4.73 12.54
C PHE A 82 18.94 -5.62 13.20
N ALA A 83 17.98 -6.14 12.43
CA ALA A 83 16.96 -7.04 12.96
C ALA A 83 17.55 -8.36 13.48
N ALA A 84 18.57 -8.91 12.80
CA ALA A 84 19.26 -10.12 13.21
C ALA A 84 20.03 -9.95 14.53
N ASP A 85 20.68 -8.80 14.72
CA ASP A 85 21.38 -8.45 15.95
C ASP A 85 20.40 -8.26 17.12
N LEU A 86 19.30 -7.56 16.88
CA LEU A 86 18.27 -7.33 17.89
C LEU A 86 17.65 -8.65 18.40
N ARG A 87 17.51 -9.65 17.52
CA ARG A 87 17.12 -11.01 17.92
C ARG A 87 18.17 -11.64 18.84
N ALA A 88 19.46 -11.47 18.54
CA ALA A 88 20.54 -12.03 19.36
C ALA A 88 20.61 -11.39 20.75
N GLU A 89 20.29 -10.09 20.86
CA GLU A 89 20.22 -9.37 22.14
C GLU A 89 19.00 -9.72 22.99
N GLY A 90 17.89 -10.15 22.37
CA GLY A 90 16.67 -10.57 23.06
C GLY A 90 15.80 -9.43 23.63
N GLY A 91 15.97 -8.20 23.12
CA GLY A 91 15.29 -7.01 23.65
C GLY A 91 13.81 -6.85 23.27
N VAL A 92 13.31 -7.62 22.29
CA VAL A 92 11.92 -7.57 21.81
C VAL A 92 11.27 -8.94 21.97
N SER A 93 10.19 -8.99 22.75
CA SER A 93 9.50 -10.25 23.08
C SER A 93 8.04 -10.30 22.64
N ASP A 94 7.48 -9.18 22.18
CA ASP A 94 6.05 -9.06 21.83
C ASP A 94 5.85 -8.51 20.41
N GLU A 95 4.91 -9.08 19.65
CA GLU A 95 4.60 -8.70 18.27
C GLU A 95 4.07 -7.25 18.13
N SER A 96 3.60 -6.63 19.22
CA SER A 96 3.07 -5.26 19.24
C SER A 96 4.14 -4.17 19.41
N PHE A 97 5.43 -4.54 19.38
CA PHE A 97 6.54 -3.60 19.50
C PHE A 97 6.44 -2.42 18.51
N GLN A 98 6.91 -1.28 18.98
CA GLN A 98 7.08 -0.06 18.21
C GLN A 98 8.57 0.10 17.89
N VAL A 99 8.88 0.53 16.67
CA VAL A 99 10.24 0.98 16.35
C VAL A 99 10.48 2.28 17.10
N THR A 100 11.60 2.37 17.82
CA THR A 100 11.92 3.56 18.63
C THR A 100 12.86 4.49 17.87
N PRO A 101 12.90 5.80 18.20
CA PRO A 101 13.89 6.70 17.65
C PRO A 101 15.33 6.21 17.85
N ALA A 102 15.64 5.59 18.99
CA ALA A 102 16.96 5.02 19.27
C ALA A 102 17.34 3.87 18.32
N MET A 103 16.38 2.99 17.97
CA MET A 103 16.62 1.95 16.95
C MET A 103 16.95 2.57 15.59
N ARG A 104 16.21 3.62 15.22
CA ARG A 104 16.47 4.39 13.99
C ARG A 104 17.82 5.08 14.00
N ASP A 105 18.21 5.71 15.11
CA ASP A 105 19.50 6.39 15.23
C ASP A 105 20.65 5.37 15.12
N THR A 106 20.51 4.21 15.77
CA THR A 106 21.50 3.12 15.68
C THR A 106 21.63 2.59 14.25
N LEU A 107 20.51 2.42 13.53
CA LEU A 107 20.55 2.05 12.11
C LEU A 107 21.26 3.13 11.27
N PHE A 108 20.99 4.41 11.54
CA PHE A 108 21.64 5.51 10.81
C PHE A 108 23.16 5.49 11.01
N GLU A 109 23.63 5.31 12.24
CA GLU A 109 25.06 5.19 12.55
C GLU A 109 25.71 4.04 11.76
N ARG A 110 25.09 2.86 11.73
CA ARG A 110 25.57 1.72 10.94
C ARG A 110 25.63 2.00 9.44
N VAL A 111 24.58 2.59 8.89
CA VAL A 111 24.52 2.97 7.46
C VAL A 111 25.64 3.97 7.11
N MET A 112 25.96 4.89 8.02
CA MET A 112 27.08 5.82 7.85
C MET A 112 28.45 5.13 7.97
N GLU A 113 28.61 4.17 8.89
CA GLU A 113 29.83 3.37 9.04
C GLU A 113 30.12 2.51 7.81
N GLU A 114 29.08 2.01 7.15
CA GLU A 114 29.18 1.32 5.86
C GLU A 114 29.50 2.27 4.68
N GLY A 115 29.52 3.58 4.92
CA GLY A 115 29.86 4.60 3.94
C GLY A 115 28.75 4.87 2.92
N LEU A 116 27.49 4.62 3.24
CA LEU A 116 26.38 4.96 2.34
C LEU A 116 26.19 6.48 2.29
N PRO A 117 25.93 7.06 1.11
CA PRO A 117 25.80 8.51 0.93
C PRO A 117 24.42 9.01 1.36
N LEU A 118 24.07 8.86 2.65
CA LEU A 118 22.74 9.18 3.18
C LEU A 118 22.76 10.40 4.13
N PRO A 119 22.26 11.58 3.71
CA PRO A 119 22.12 12.73 4.58
C PRO A 119 21.13 12.46 5.73
N ARG A 120 21.48 12.94 6.93
CA ARG A 120 20.64 12.81 8.13
C ARG A 120 19.23 13.38 7.92
N GLU A 121 19.13 14.53 7.27
CA GLU A 121 17.85 15.18 6.97
C GLU A 121 16.95 14.29 6.10
N THR A 122 17.48 13.71 5.03
CA THR A 122 16.73 12.77 4.17
C THR A 122 16.28 11.53 4.94
N TYR A 123 17.12 11.00 5.82
CA TYR A 123 16.77 9.85 6.65
C TYR A 123 15.66 10.17 7.67
N ASP A 124 15.74 11.32 8.33
CA ASP A 124 14.73 11.75 9.30
C ASP A 124 13.40 12.12 8.64
N GLU A 125 13.41 12.76 7.46
CA GLU A 125 12.20 13.00 6.67
C GLU A 125 11.53 11.67 6.27
N ALA A 126 12.32 10.64 6.00
CA ALA A 126 11.85 9.31 5.65
C ALA A 126 11.56 8.41 6.88
N ALA A 127 11.55 8.95 8.11
CA ALA A 127 11.43 8.17 9.34
C ALA A 127 10.27 7.16 9.34
N PHE A 128 9.10 7.55 8.84
CA PHE A 128 7.94 6.64 8.75
C PHE A 128 8.23 5.41 7.88
N TYR A 129 8.88 5.61 6.73
CA TYR A 129 9.26 4.51 5.85
C TYR A 129 10.31 3.61 6.51
N VAL A 130 11.30 4.21 7.15
CA VAL A 130 12.36 3.48 7.87
C VAL A 130 11.76 2.66 9.02
N ASP A 131 10.83 3.23 9.79
CA ASP A 131 10.10 2.53 10.86
C ASP A 131 9.29 1.34 10.31
N GLU A 132 8.68 1.48 9.13
CA GLU A 132 8.01 0.36 8.47
C GLU A 132 9.00 -0.73 8.08
N GLN A 133 10.11 -0.40 7.42
CA GLN A 133 11.10 -1.41 6.99
C GLN A 133 11.73 -2.13 8.19
N LEU A 134 12.17 -1.39 9.21
CA LEU A 134 12.67 -1.95 10.47
C LEU A 134 11.59 -2.82 11.14
N GLY A 135 10.36 -2.32 11.21
CA GLY A 135 9.25 -3.04 11.81
C GLY A 135 8.94 -4.35 11.09
N TYR A 136 9.09 -4.40 9.76
CA TYR A 136 8.89 -5.63 8.98
C TYR A 136 10.03 -6.61 9.17
N GLU A 137 11.29 -6.17 9.14
CA GLU A 137 12.42 -7.09 9.32
C GLU A 137 12.53 -7.61 10.75
N ILE A 138 12.35 -6.75 11.77
CA ILE A 138 12.28 -7.22 13.17
C ILE A 138 11.12 -8.23 13.34
N ALA A 139 9.95 -7.94 12.78
CA ALA A 139 8.82 -8.86 12.87
C ALA A 139 9.13 -10.22 12.20
N ARG A 140 9.79 -10.19 11.03
CA ARG A 140 10.21 -11.38 10.30
C ARG A 140 11.23 -12.20 11.10
N GLU A 141 12.28 -11.55 11.60
CA GLU A 141 13.41 -12.20 12.26
C GLU A 141 13.02 -12.82 13.61
N LEU A 142 12.11 -12.18 14.36
CA LEU A 142 11.74 -12.61 15.71
C LEU A 142 10.45 -13.45 15.76
N PHE A 143 9.49 -13.19 14.87
CA PHE A 143 8.15 -13.79 14.94
C PHE A 143 7.72 -14.50 13.63
N GLY A 144 8.59 -14.52 12.62
CA GLY A 144 8.35 -15.22 11.35
C GLY A 144 7.52 -14.42 10.33
N THR A 145 7.33 -15.00 9.15
CA THR A 145 6.73 -14.28 8.00
C THR A 145 5.25 -13.91 8.20
N GLU A 146 4.50 -14.70 8.97
CA GLU A 146 3.08 -14.39 9.22
C GLU A 146 2.89 -13.11 10.05
N SER A 147 3.81 -12.81 10.96
CA SER A 147 3.75 -11.60 11.78
C SER A 147 3.87 -10.35 10.89
N VAL A 148 4.68 -10.42 9.83
CA VAL A 148 4.81 -9.36 8.82
C VAL A 148 3.48 -9.12 8.12
N VAL A 149 2.80 -10.19 7.70
CA VAL A 149 1.46 -10.09 7.06
C VAL A 149 0.45 -9.47 8.02
N ARG A 150 0.45 -9.88 9.30
CA ARG A 150 -0.41 -9.27 10.33
C ARG A 150 -0.09 -7.78 10.52
N ARG A 151 1.18 -7.41 10.54
CA ARG A 151 1.64 -6.02 10.69
C ARG A 151 1.23 -5.17 9.49
N GLN A 152 1.46 -5.65 8.28
CA GLN A 152 1.02 -5.00 7.03
C GLN A 152 -0.50 -4.84 6.99
N ALA A 153 -1.26 -5.87 7.35
CA ALA A 153 -2.72 -5.82 7.41
C ALA A 153 -3.22 -4.74 8.40
N LYS A 154 -2.53 -4.55 9.53
CA LYS A 154 -2.86 -3.48 10.50
C LYS A 154 -2.58 -2.08 9.93
N ALA A 155 -1.51 -1.91 9.14
CA ALA A 155 -1.12 -0.63 8.54
C ALA A 155 -1.89 -0.31 7.23
N ASP A 156 -2.44 -1.32 6.55
CA ASP A 156 -3.12 -1.16 5.26
C ASP A 156 -4.41 -0.36 5.40
N ARG A 157 -4.37 0.90 4.94
CA ARG A 157 -5.51 1.83 4.98
C ARG A 157 -6.73 1.31 4.22
N GLN A 158 -6.53 0.61 3.10
CA GLN A 158 -7.61 0.09 2.28
C GLN A 158 -8.31 -1.07 3.01
N LEU A 159 -7.53 -1.98 3.59
CA LEU A 159 -8.06 -3.08 4.41
C LEU A 159 -8.76 -2.54 5.66
N GLN A 160 -8.15 -1.58 6.37
CA GLN A 160 -8.76 -0.98 7.57
C GLN A 160 -10.07 -0.24 7.24
N ALA A 161 -10.13 0.47 6.11
CA ALA A 161 -11.37 1.11 5.65
C ALA A 161 -12.45 0.08 5.28
N ALA A 162 -12.08 -1.00 4.59
CA ALA A 162 -13.00 -2.08 4.24
C ALA A 162 -13.55 -2.77 5.50
N LEU A 163 -12.70 -3.13 6.46
CA LEU A 163 -13.10 -3.74 7.73
C LEU A 163 -14.02 -2.81 8.54
N ARG A 164 -13.76 -1.49 8.53
CA ARG A 164 -14.61 -0.51 9.20
C ARG A 164 -16.02 -0.44 8.62
N LEU A 165 -16.16 -0.56 7.30
CA LEU A 165 -17.46 -0.61 6.63
C LEU A 165 -18.17 -1.94 6.94
N LEU A 166 -17.48 -3.06 6.76
CA LEU A 166 -18.04 -4.40 6.96
C LEU A 166 -18.53 -4.63 8.40
N ARG A 167 -17.83 -4.09 9.40
CA ARG A 167 -18.23 -4.23 10.82
C ARG A 167 -19.45 -3.37 11.21
N ARG A 168 -19.92 -2.48 10.34
CA ARG A 168 -21.02 -1.52 10.62
C ARG A 168 -22.29 -1.83 9.85
N THR A 169 -22.30 -2.93 9.09
CA THR A 169 -23.39 -3.28 8.18
C THR A 169 -23.66 -4.77 8.25
N ASP A 170 -24.93 -5.17 8.21
CA ASP A 170 -25.33 -6.56 8.40
C ASP A 170 -25.60 -7.27 7.06
N SER A 171 -25.54 -6.53 5.94
CA SER A 171 -25.71 -7.09 4.60
C SER A 171 -24.81 -6.43 3.56
N GLN A 172 -24.56 -7.16 2.46
CA GLN A 172 -23.80 -6.65 1.31
C GLN A 172 -24.39 -5.34 0.76
N GLN A 173 -25.73 -5.23 0.70
CA GLN A 173 -26.41 -4.05 0.17
C GLN A 173 -26.17 -2.82 1.06
N GLU A 174 -26.19 -3.00 2.37
CA GLU A 174 -25.86 -1.94 3.34
C GLU A 174 -24.40 -1.53 3.23
N THR A 175 -23.46 -2.48 3.09
CA THR A 175 -22.03 -2.17 2.89
C THR A 175 -21.81 -1.31 1.66
N LEU A 176 -22.43 -1.66 0.52
CA LEU A 176 -22.31 -0.89 -0.72
C LEU A 176 -22.91 0.51 -0.58
N THR A 177 -24.07 0.62 0.08
CA THR A 177 -24.72 1.90 0.34
C THR A 177 -23.86 2.79 1.23
N ALA A 178 -23.26 2.23 2.28
CA ALA A 178 -22.35 2.93 3.18
C ALA A 178 -21.06 3.37 2.48
N ALA A 179 -20.50 2.54 1.58
CA ALA A 179 -19.32 2.87 0.79
C ALA A 179 -19.58 4.09 -0.13
N ILE A 180 -20.71 4.10 -0.85
CA ILE A 180 -21.12 5.21 -1.72
C ILE A 180 -21.30 6.50 -0.90
N ALA A 181 -21.97 6.41 0.25
CA ALA A 181 -22.17 7.55 1.14
C ALA A 181 -20.83 8.09 1.69
N ALA A 182 -19.88 7.22 2.00
CA ALA A 182 -18.55 7.61 2.45
C ALA A 182 -17.72 8.28 1.34
N GLN A 183 -17.80 7.78 0.11
CA GLN A 183 -17.17 8.39 -1.07
C GLN A 183 -17.72 9.79 -1.35
N ALA A 184 -19.05 9.96 -1.28
CA ALA A 184 -19.71 11.25 -1.51
C ALA A 184 -19.39 12.29 -0.42
N SER A 185 -19.24 11.85 0.83
CA SER A 185 -18.99 12.74 1.97
C SER A 185 -17.51 13.05 2.22
N GLY A 186 -16.57 12.36 1.55
CA GLY A 186 -15.14 12.53 1.75
C GLY A 186 -14.60 12.02 3.10
N ARG A 187 -15.44 11.41 3.95
CA ARG A 187 -15.11 11.02 5.34
C ARG A 187 -14.09 9.88 5.49
N LEU A 188 -13.70 9.23 4.40
CA LEU A 188 -12.75 8.12 4.38
C LEU A 188 -11.53 8.41 3.47
N ARG A 189 -11.30 9.67 3.11
CA ARG A 189 -10.08 10.10 2.41
C ARG A 189 -8.90 10.19 3.35
#